data_AF-A0A7Y5ZKI5-F1
#
_entry.id   AF-A0A7Y5ZKI5-F1
#
_cell.length_a   1.000
_cell.length_b   1.000
_cell.length_c   1.000
_cell.angle_alpha   90.00
_cell.angle_beta   90.00
_cell.angle_gamma   90.00
#
_symmetry.space_group_name_H-M   'P 1'
#
loop_
_entity.id
_entity.type
_entity.pdbx_description
1 polymer ?
#
loop_
_entity_poly.entity_id
_entity_poly.type
_entity_poly.pdbx_seq_one_letter_code
_entity_poly.pdbx_strand_id
1 'polypeptide(L)'
;MYLLDTNVFIEAKNRYYAFDLAPGFWEWLEADAAAGAIGSIDEVKDELTDGADELAQWVRTHPGMFASADALTAVKLAELSKWASSGQFTQAAVDEFLSVADYYLVAHAAAHGHTVVTHEGYQAEAKKRILIPNACRALGVPYCNTFAMLRSREVRLSLDAA
;
A
#
# COMPACT_ATOMS: atom_id res chain seq x y z
N MET A 1 -6.25 10.25 3.23
CA MET A 1 -5.45 9.18 3.88
C MET A 1 -4.48 8.60 2.86
N TYR A 2 -3.34 8.09 3.31
CA TYR A 2 -2.42 7.27 2.53
C TYR A 2 -2.63 5.79 2.80
N LEU A 3 -2.74 4.96 1.76
CA LEU A 3 -2.80 3.50 1.88
C LEU A 3 -1.46 2.89 1.47
N LEU A 4 -0.81 2.19 2.40
CA LEU A 4 0.52 1.63 2.20
C LEU A 4 0.43 0.22 1.63
N ASP A 5 1.19 -0.07 0.57
CA ASP A 5 1.36 -1.43 0.06
C ASP A 5 2.22 -2.29 1.00
N THR A 6 2.17 -3.61 0.83
CA THR A 6 2.97 -4.59 1.60
C THR A 6 4.47 -4.27 1.52
N ASN A 7 4.97 -3.91 0.34
CA ASN A 7 6.38 -3.66 0.09
C ASN A 7 6.92 -2.43 0.84
N VAL A 8 6.09 -1.42 1.12
CA VAL A 8 6.47 -0.24 1.91
C VAL A 8 6.87 -0.66 3.32
N PHE A 9 6.12 -1.56 3.95
CA PHE A 9 6.44 -2.07 5.30
C PHE A 9 7.68 -2.96 5.28
N ILE A 10 7.78 -3.88 4.31
CA ILE A 10 8.91 -4.80 4.18
C ILE A 10 10.22 -4.03 3.91
N GLU A 11 10.20 -3.07 2.99
CA GLU A 11 11.38 -2.26 2.64
C GLU A 11 11.77 -1.32 3.76
N ALA A 12 10.80 -0.76 4.51
CA ALA A 12 11.08 0.02 5.71
C ALA A 12 11.86 -0.82 6.73
N LYS A 13 11.33 -1.99 7.10
CA LYS A 13 11.94 -2.92 8.06
C LYS A 13 13.33 -3.39 7.62
N ASN A 14 13.50 -3.73 6.34
CA ASN A 14 14.75 -4.32 5.85
C ASN A 14 15.84 -3.28 5.51
N ARG A 15 15.52 -1.97 5.48
CA ARG A 15 16.47 -0.93 5.06
C ARG A 15 16.54 0.24 6.02
N TYR A 16 16.11 1.42 5.57
CA TYR A 16 16.39 2.71 6.23
C TYR A 16 15.63 2.88 7.54
N TYR A 17 14.57 2.10 7.75
CA TYR A 17 13.69 2.21 8.88
C TYR A 17 13.57 0.89 9.64
N ALA A 18 14.66 0.12 9.75
CA ALA A 18 14.69 -1.08 10.58
C ALA A 18 14.28 -0.75 12.03
N PHE A 19 13.57 -1.68 12.69
CA PHE A 19 12.98 -1.42 14.02
C PHE A 19 14.02 -1.01 15.07
N ASP A 20 15.20 -1.62 15.04
CA ASP A 20 16.31 -1.35 15.95
C ASP A 20 17.04 -0.04 15.65
N LEU A 21 17.08 0.38 14.39
CA LEU A 21 17.78 1.58 13.94
C LEU A 21 16.92 2.85 13.95
N ALA A 22 15.62 2.72 13.67
CA ALA A 22 14.71 3.85 13.49
C ALA A 22 13.35 3.63 14.17
N PRO A 23 13.30 3.39 15.49
CA PRO A 23 12.05 3.17 16.22
C PRO A 23 11.06 4.34 16.06
N GLY A 24 11.56 5.58 15.99
CA GLY A 24 10.72 6.76 15.79
C GLY A 24 9.94 6.78 14.46
N PHE A 25 10.39 6.05 13.43
CA PHE A 25 9.59 5.88 12.21
C PHE A 25 8.34 5.03 12.49
N TRP A 26 8.47 3.95 13.24
CA TRP A 26 7.36 3.06 13.57
C TRP A 26 6.39 3.69 14.57
N GLU A 27 6.90 4.40 15.58
CA GLU A 27 6.08 5.20 16.49
C GLU A 27 5.27 6.27 15.74
N TRP A 28 5.88 6.95 14.76
CA TRP A 28 5.17 7.87 13.88
C TRP A 28 4.09 7.17 13.07
N LEU A 29 4.40 6.00 12.50
CA LEU A 29 3.45 5.21 11.71
C LEU A 29 2.21 4.84 12.54
N GLU A 30 2.40 4.42 13.79
CA GLU A 30 1.30 4.14 14.73
C GLU A 30 0.46 5.38 15.02
N ALA A 31 1.09 6.52 15.30
CA ALA A 31 0.40 7.76 15.61
C ALA A 31 -0.42 8.29 14.41
N ASP A 32 0.16 8.29 13.22
CA ASP A 32 -0.52 8.74 12.00
C ASP A 32 -1.64 7.77 11.60
N ALA A 33 -1.49 6.47 11.87
CA ALA A 33 -2.55 5.49 11.64
C ALA A 33 -3.73 5.69 12.59
N ALA A 34 -3.45 5.91 13.89
CA ALA A 34 -4.48 6.24 14.87
C ALA A 34 -5.22 7.53 14.55
N ALA A 35 -4.56 8.50 13.89
CA ALA A 35 -5.16 9.73 13.42
C ALA A 35 -5.94 9.59 12.08
N GLY A 36 -5.95 8.41 11.46
CA GLY A 36 -6.55 8.17 10.15
C GLY A 36 -5.83 8.88 8.99
N ALA A 37 -4.58 9.28 9.19
CA ALA A 37 -3.76 9.91 8.15
C ALA A 37 -3.16 8.87 7.20
N ILE A 38 -2.82 7.70 7.75
CA ILE A 38 -2.31 6.55 7.00
C ILE A 38 -3.07 5.28 7.39
N GLY A 39 -2.98 4.26 6.56
CA GLY A 39 -3.54 2.94 6.83
C GLY A 39 -3.15 1.96 5.74
N SER A 40 -3.78 0.80 5.76
CA SER A 40 -3.74 -0.17 4.67
C SER A 40 -5.03 -1.00 4.68
N ILE A 41 -5.04 -2.14 3.99
CA ILE A 41 -6.22 -3.03 3.85
C ILE A 41 -5.94 -4.41 4.44
N ASP A 42 -7.00 -5.17 4.73
CA ASP A 42 -6.88 -6.51 5.31
C ASP A 42 -6.04 -7.46 4.42
N GLU A 43 -6.10 -7.32 3.10
CA GLU A 43 -5.30 -8.15 2.19
C GLU A 43 -3.79 -7.91 2.36
N VAL A 44 -3.37 -6.66 2.61
CA VAL A 44 -1.97 -6.33 2.94
C VAL A 44 -1.61 -6.86 4.32
N LYS A 45 -2.53 -6.77 5.29
CA LYS A 45 -2.32 -7.34 6.62
C LYS A 45 -2.07 -8.84 6.54
N ASP A 46 -2.88 -9.57 5.78
CA ASP A 46 -2.77 -11.01 5.63
C ASP A 46 -1.39 -11.37 5.07
N GLU A 47 -0.96 -10.73 3.98
CA GLU A 47 0.40 -10.90 3.40
C GLU A 47 1.53 -10.62 4.41
N LEU A 48 1.39 -9.56 5.22
CA LEU A 48 2.40 -9.21 6.23
C LEU A 48 2.42 -10.20 7.40
N THR A 49 1.26 -10.77 7.76
CA THR A 49 1.17 -11.73 8.86
C THR A 49 1.55 -13.16 8.49
N ASP A 50 1.60 -13.49 7.21
CA ASP A 50 2.15 -14.77 6.71
C ASP A 50 3.66 -14.92 7.03
N GLY A 51 4.35 -13.80 7.29
CA GLY A 51 5.70 -13.78 7.83
C GLY A 51 5.81 -14.28 9.28
N ALA A 52 7.02 -14.66 9.67
CA ALA A 52 7.35 -15.11 11.04
C ALA A 52 8.38 -14.20 11.72
N ASP A 53 8.37 -12.91 11.40
CA ASP A 53 9.35 -11.92 11.88
C ASP A 53 8.73 -10.83 12.77
N GLU A 54 9.56 -9.87 13.18
CA GLU A 54 9.17 -8.72 14.00
C GLU A 54 8.08 -7.84 13.36
N LEU A 55 8.04 -7.73 12.02
CA LEU A 55 7.01 -6.96 11.33
C LEU A 55 5.67 -7.68 11.41
N ALA A 56 5.66 -9.00 11.22
CA ALA A 56 4.46 -9.79 11.40
C ALA A 56 3.92 -9.71 12.84
N GLN A 57 4.79 -9.57 13.85
CA GLN A 57 4.37 -9.33 15.23
C GLN A 57 3.78 -7.93 15.41
N TRP A 58 4.45 -6.90 14.89
CA TRP A 58 4.00 -5.51 14.95
C TRP A 58 2.65 -5.30 14.24
N VAL A 59 2.42 -5.94 13.09
CA VAL A 59 1.12 -5.87 12.38
C VAL A 59 -0.01 -6.46 13.23
N ARG A 60 0.23 -7.56 13.94
CA ARG A 60 -0.79 -8.20 14.81
C ARG A 60 -1.21 -7.33 15.98
N THR A 61 -0.33 -6.43 16.45
CA THR A 61 -0.66 -5.49 17.54
C THR A 61 -1.35 -4.22 17.05
N HIS A 62 -1.44 -3.99 15.74
CA HIS A 62 -2.02 -2.79 15.12
C HIS A 62 -3.18 -3.09 14.15
N PRO A 63 -4.20 -3.89 14.54
CA PRO A 63 -5.27 -4.27 13.63
C PRO A 63 -6.11 -3.09 13.13
N GLY A 64 -6.20 -2.00 13.90
CA GLY A 64 -6.96 -0.80 13.53
C GLY A 64 -6.39 0.00 12.36
N MET A 65 -5.18 -0.33 11.89
CA MET A 65 -4.55 0.29 10.72
C MET A 65 -5.12 -0.24 9.39
N PHE A 66 -5.79 -1.39 9.43
CA PHE A 66 -6.22 -2.12 8.24
C PHE A 66 -7.73 -2.06 8.09
N ALA A 67 -8.18 -1.70 6.88
CA ALA A 67 -9.59 -1.57 6.55
C ALA A 67 -10.08 -2.71 5.66
N SER A 68 -11.23 -3.27 5.99
CA SER A 68 -11.89 -4.27 5.16
C SER A 68 -12.51 -3.63 3.92
N ALA A 69 -12.64 -4.41 2.84
CA ALA A 69 -13.39 -4.02 1.67
C ALA A 69 -14.89 -3.81 2.00
N ASP A 70 -15.45 -2.70 1.56
CA ASP A 70 -16.87 -2.37 1.72
C ASP A 70 -17.62 -2.36 0.37
N ALA A 71 -18.88 -1.95 0.38
CA ALA A 71 -19.71 -1.91 -0.82
C ALA A 71 -19.18 -0.92 -1.88
N LEU A 72 -18.53 0.18 -1.48
CA LEU A 72 -17.95 1.15 -2.40
C LEU A 72 -16.69 0.56 -3.06
N THR A 73 -15.86 -0.12 -2.27
CA THR A 73 -14.70 -0.88 -2.76
C THR A 73 -15.14 -1.95 -3.76
N ALA A 74 -16.23 -2.69 -3.49
CA ALA A 74 -16.77 -3.68 -4.43
C ALA A 74 -17.14 -3.11 -5.81
N VAL A 75 -17.67 -1.90 -5.86
CA VAL A 75 -17.95 -1.21 -7.15
C VAL A 75 -16.64 -0.92 -7.89
N LYS A 76 -15.61 -0.44 -7.19
CA LYS A 76 -14.31 -0.13 -7.79
C LYS A 76 -13.51 -1.35 -8.19
N LEU A 77 -13.66 -2.47 -7.49
CA LEU A 77 -13.14 -3.77 -7.89
C LEU A 77 -13.68 -4.17 -9.27
N ALA A 78 -15.00 -4.07 -9.48
CA ALA A 78 -15.61 -4.39 -10.77
C ALA A 78 -15.12 -3.46 -11.92
N GLU A 79 -15.00 -2.16 -11.66
CA GLU A 79 -14.43 -1.20 -12.63
C GLU A 79 -12.98 -1.55 -13.00
N LEU A 80 -12.16 -1.85 -11.98
CA LEU A 80 -10.74 -2.15 -12.16
C LEU A 80 -10.52 -3.48 -12.88
N SER A 81 -11.30 -4.50 -12.58
CA SER A 81 -11.25 -5.80 -13.25
C SER A 81 -11.62 -5.70 -14.73
N LYS A 82 -12.63 -4.88 -15.07
CA LYS A 82 -12.99 -4.59 -16.46
C LYS A 82 -11.86 -3.89 -17.21
N TRP A 83 -11.17 -2.95 -16.56
CA TRP A 83 -10.00 -2.30 -17.15
C TRP A 83 -8.83 -3.27 -17.37
N ALA A 84 -8.49 -4.08 -16.35
CA ALA A 84 -7.42 -5.08 -16.45
C ALA A 84 -7.68 -6.06 -17.61
N SER A 85 -8.94 -6.42 -17.81
CA SER A 85 -9.38 -7.35 -18.87
C SER A 85 -9.58 -6.70 -20.24
N SER A 86 -9.25 -5.42 -20.44
CA SER A 86 -9.53 -4.68 -21.69
C SER A 86 -8.63 -5.05 -22.89
N GLY A 87 -7.80 -6.10 -22.76
CA GLY A 87 -6.91 -6.60 -23.82
C GLY A 87 -5.52 -5.96 -23.86
N GLN A 88 -5.16 -5.12 -22.89
CA GLN A 88 -3.82 -4.50 -22.81
C GLN A 88 -2.76 -5.42 -22.18
N PHE A 89 -3.18 -6.35 -21.32
CA PHE A 89 -2.31 -7.25 -20.57
C PHE A 89 -2.48 -8.71 -21.02
N THR A 90 -1.48 -9.55 -20.74
CA THR A 90 -1.61 -11.01 -20.93
C THR A 90 -2.62 -11.58 -19.93
N GLN A 91 -3.30 -12.67 -20.29
CA GLN A 91 -4.27 -13.31 -19.40
C GLN A 91 -3.65 -13.67 -18.03
N ALA A 92 -2.43 -14.21 -18.03
CA ALA A 92 -1.71 -14.52 -16.79
C ALA A 92 -1.49 -13.29 -15.89
N ALA A 93 -1.22 -12.12 -16.48
CA ALA A 93 -1.02 -10.89 -15.72
C ALA A 93 -2.33 -10.37 -15.12
N VAL A 94 -3.45 -10.57 -15.84
CA VAL A 94 -4.79 -10.25 -15.33
C VAL A 94 -5.15 -11.19 -14.18
N ASP A 95 -4.98 -12.50 -14.37
CA ASP A 95 -5.31 -13.51 -13.36
C ASP A 95 -4.50 -13.31 -12.07
N GLU A 96 -3.19 -13.05 -12.19
CA GLU A 96 -2.33 -12.72 -11.05
C GLU A 96 -2.82 -11.46 -10.33
N PHE A 97 -3.00 -10.36 -11.07
CA PHE A 97 -3.41 -9.08 -10.47
C PHE A 97 -4.73 -9.18 -9.71
N LEU A 98 -5.74 -9.87 -10.26
CA LEU A 98 -7.05 -10.03 -9.62
C LEU A 98 -7.02 -10.91 -8.36
N SER A 99 -5.90 -11.58 -8.08
CA SER A 99 -5.73 -12.48 -6.94
C SER A 99 -4.91 -11.90 -5.78
N VAL A 100 -4.25 -10.75 -5.97
CA VAL A 100 -3.30 -10.18 -4.99
C VAL A 100 -3.83 -8.90 -4.32
N ALA A 101 -3.20 -8.51 -3.20
CA ALA A 101 -3.61 -7.34 -2.42
C ALA A 101 -3.64 -6.04 -3.24
N ASP A 102 -2.75 -5.88 -4.23
CA ASP A 102 -2.66 -4.68 -5.08
C ASP A 102 -4.00 -4.31 -5.75
N TYR A 103 -4.77 -5.30 -6.18
CA TYR A 103 -6.09 -5.09 -6.79
C TYR A 103 -7.09 -4.49 -5.78
N TYR A 104 -7.10 -5.01 -4.56
CA TYR A 104 -7.94 -4.51 -3.47
C TYR A 104 -7.48 -3.14 -2.99
N LEU A 105 -6.16 -2.91 -2.91
CA LEU A 105 -5.56 -1.66 -2.45
C LEU A 105 -5.95 -0.48 -3.34
N VAL A 106 -5.80 -0.65 -4.66
CA VAL A 106 -6.17 0.40 -5.61
C VAL A 106 -7.68 0.63 -5.64
N ALA A 107 -8.48 -0.43 -5.58
CA ALA A 107 -9.93 -0.31 -5.56
C ALA A 107 -10.44 0.43 -4.30
N HIS A 108 -9.90 0.09 -3.12
CA HIS A 108 -10.23 0.77 -1.88
C HIS A 108 -9.82 2.23 -1.91
N ALA A 109 -8.61 2.53 -2.43
CA ALA A 109 -8.18 3.92 -2.59
C ALA A 109 -9.09 4.72 -3.52
N ALA A 110 -9.53 4.13 -4.62
CA ALA A 110 -10.47 4.76 -5.56
C ALA A 110 -11.84 5.01 -4.94
N ALA A 111 -12.32 4.10 -4.09
CA ALA A 111 -13.63 4.19 -3.45
C ALA A 111 -13.68 5.33 -2.41
N HIS A 112 -12.59 5.53 -1.68
CA HIS A 112 -12.53 6.42 -0.52
C HIS A 112 -11.69 7.70 -0.76
N GLY A 113 -11.22 7.91 -1.98
CA GLY A 113 -10.42 9.09 -2.34
C GLY A 113 -9.08 9.15 -1.59
N HIS A 114 -8.41 8.00 -1.47
CA HIS A 114 -7.12 7.89 -0.80
C HIS A 114 -5.95 7.90 -1.79
N THR A 115 -4.74 8.09 -1.27
CA THR A 115 -3.50 8.04 -2.05
C THR A 115 -2.77 6.73 -1.77
N VAL A 116 -2.40 5.98 -2.82
CA VAL A 116 -1.62 4.75 -2.64
C VAL A 116 -0.14 5.08 -2.46
N VAL A 117 0.52 4.42 -1.51
CA VAL A 117 1.96 4.50 -1.29
C VAL A 117 2.58 3.20 -1.75
N THR A 118 3.47 3.30 -2.74
CA THR A 118 4.14 2.14 -3.35
C THR A 118 5.55 2.48 -3.78
N HIS A 119 6.41 1.47 -3.85
CA HIS A 119 7.75 1.57 -4.43
C HIS A 119 7.80 1.28 -5.93
N GLU A 120 6.68 0.88 -6.54
CA GLU A 120 6.61 0.62 -7.98
C GLU A 120 6.61 1.91 -8.82
N GLY A 121 7.11 1.79 -10.06
CA GLY A 121 7.11 2.85 -11.05
C GLY A 121 6.09 2.59 -12.17
N TYR A 122 5.47 3.65 -12.68
CA TYR A 122 4.57 3.56 -13.83
C TYR A 122 5.31 3.08 -15.09
N GLN A 123 4.69 2.15 -15.83
CA GLN A 123 5.23 1.64 -17.08
C GLN A 123 4.13 1.51 -18.14
N ALA A 124 4.12 2.41 -19.14
CA ALA A 124 3.08 2.44 -20.18
C ALA A 124 2.98 1.13 -21.00
N GLU A 125 4.13 0.51 -21.29
CA GLU A 125 4.22 -0.68 -22.15
C GLU A 125 4.23 -2.00 -21.36
N ALA A 126 3.88 -1.98 -20.07
CA ALA A 126 3.80 -3.20 -19.26
C ALA A 126 2.65 -4.08 -19.76
N LYS A 127 2.96 -5.28 -20.24
CA LYS A 127 1.97 -6.27 -20.71
C LYS A 127 1.91 -7.53 -19.87
N LYS A 128 3.03 -7.90 -19.23
CA LYS A 128 3.19 -9.18 -18.50
C LYS A 128 2.92 -9.07 -17.00
N ARG A 129 2.69 -7.86 -16.49
CA ARG A 129 2.40 -7.57 -15.09
C ARG A 129 1.61 -6.27 -15.02
N ILE A 130 0.60 -6.22 -14.17
CA ILE A 130 -0.14 -5.00 -13.87
C ILE A 130 0.51 -4.37 -12.63
N LEU A 131 1.10 -3.19 -12.79
CA LEU A 131 1.76 -2.46 -11.71
C LEU A 131 0.76 -1.56 -10.99
N ILE A 132 0.95 -1.34 -9.68
CA ILE A 132 0.10 -0.47 -8.85
C ILE A 132 -0.08 0.92 -9.49
N PRO A 133 0.99 1.63 -9.94
CA PRO A 133 0.84 2.91 -10.63
C PRO A 133 -0.02 2.86 -11.91
N ASN A 134 0.02 1.75 -12.66
CA ASN A 134 -0.79 1.60 -13.87
C ASN A 134 -2.28 1.49 -13.50
N ALA A 135 -2.60 0.66 -12.51
CA ALA A 135 -3.95 0.51 -11.97
C ALA A 135 -4.46 1.82 -11.35
N CYS A 136 -3.61 2.54 -10.60
CA CYS A 136 -3.95 3.84 -10.03
C CYS A 136 -4.31 4.86 -11.11
N ARG A 137 -3.53 4.95 -12.20
CA ARG A 137 -3.85 5.85 -13.32
C ARG A 137 -5.15 5.50 -14.02
N ALA A 138 -5.48 4.22 -14.12
CA ALA A 138 -6.72 3.76 -14.76
C ALA A 138 -7.98 4.22 -14.01
N LEU A 139 -7.91 4.27 -12.68
CA LEU A 139 -9.01 4.72 -11.82
C LEU A 139 -8.90 6.18 -11.34
N GLY A 140 -7.87 6.92 -11.76
CA GLY A 140 -7.64 8.29 -11.31
C GLY A 140 -7.22 8.40 -9.83
N VAL A 141 -6.63 7.35 -9.27
CA VAL A 141 -6.13 7.31 -7.90
C VAL A 141 -4.76 7.99 -7.83
N PRO A 142 -4.55 8.95 -6.92
CA PRO A 142 -3.22 9.49 -6.67
C PRO A 142 -2.32 8.41 -6.04
N TYR A 143 -1.05 8.41 -6.42
CA TYR A 143 -0.06 7.52 -5.81
C TYR A 143 1.28 8.22 -5.65
N CYS A 144 2.07 7.77 -4.68
CA CYS A 144 3.40 8.32 -4.40
C CYS A 144 4.32 7.26 -3.77
N ASN A 145 5.60 7.57 -3.63
CA ASN A 145 6.53 6.73 -2.88
C ASN A 145 6.59 7.13 -1.40
N THR A 146 7.18 6.27 -0.57
CA THR A 146 7.32 6.48 0.88
C THR A 146 7.94 7.84 1.22
N PHE A 147 8.99 8.26 0.52
CA PHE A 147 9.64 9.55 0.80
C PHE A 147 8.78 10.76 0.40
N ALA A 148 7.95 10.64 -0.63
CA ALA A 148 6.99 11.68 -0.98
C ALA A 148 5.88 11.79 0.08
N MET A 149 5.37 10.66 0.57
CA MET A 149 4.44 10.63 1.72
C MET A 149 5.08 11.29 2.94
N LEU A 150 6.29 10.87 3.35
CA LEU A 150 6.98 11.43 4.52
C LEU A 150 7.16 12.95 4.43
N ARG A 151 7.55 13.46 3.26
CA ARG A 151 7.64 14.92 3.02
C ARG A 151 6.28 15.61 3.11
N SER A 152 5.24 15.03 2.52
CA SER A 152 3.88 15.58 2.58
C SER A 152 3.29 15.57 3.98
N ARG A 153 3.75 14.67 4.85
CA ARG A 153 3.38 14.58 6.25
C ARG A 153 4.33 15.36 7.17
N GLU A 154 5.26 16.12 6.59
CA GLU A 154 6.25 16.95 7.29
C GLU A 154 7.09 16.18 8.31
N VAL A 155 7.29 14.88 8.06
CA VAL A 155 8.05 14.00 8.95
C VAL A 155 9.52 14.41 8.97
N ARG A 156 10.07 14.51 10.17
CA ARG A 156 11.50 14.74 10.41
C ARG A 156 12.02 13.63 11.31
N LEU A 157 13.02 12.91 10.83
CA LEU A 157 13.75 11.92 11.61
C LEU A 157 15.03 12.56 12.09
N SER A 158 15.19 12.68 13.40
CA SER A 158 16.39 13.22 14.04
C SER A 158 17.04 12.14 14.89
N LEU A 159 18.37 12.15 14.91
CA LEU A 159 19.14 11.40 15.89
C LEU A 159 19.41 12.31 17.07
N ASP A 160 19.21 11.80 18.28
CA ASP A 160 19.64 12.50 19.47
C ASP A 160 21.17 12.50 19.49
N ALA A 161 21.77 13.68 19.32
CA ALA A 161 23.19 13.85 19.53
C ALA A 161 23.44 13.90 21.04
N ALA A 162 24.24 12.95 21.53
CA ALA A 162 24.72 12.93 22.91
C ALA A 162 25.64 14.13 23.21
#